data_AF-A0A2P5Y537-F1
#
_entry.id   AF-A0A2P5Y537-F1
#
_cell.length_a   1.000
_cell.length_b   1.000
_cell.length_c   1.000
_cell.angle_alpha   90.00
_cell.angle_beta   90.00
_cell.angle_gamma   90.00
#
_symmetry.space_group_name_H-M   'P 1'
#
loop_
_entity.id
_entity.type
_entity.pdbx_description
1 polymer ?
#
loop_
_entity_poly.entity_id
_entity_poly.type
_entity_poly.pdbx_seq_one_letter_code
_entity_poly.pdbx_strand_id
1 'polypeptide(L)'
;MGLTFTKLFSRLFAKKEMRILMVGLDAAGKTTILYKLKLGEIVTTIPTIIRPLWRHYFQNTQGLIFVVDSNDRDRVVEARDELHRMLNEDELRDAVLLVFANKQDLPNAMNAAEITDKLGLNSLRQRHWYIQSTCATSGEGLYEGLDWLSNNIANKSWFSFAGFNVETVEYKNISFTVWDVGGQDKVETRFGSEI
;
A
#
# COMPACT_ATOMS: atom_id res chain seq x y z
N MET A 1 -18.12 18.73 -2.64
CA MET A 1 -16.82 18.03 -2.78
C MET A 1 -16.85 16.54 -2.36
N GLY A 2 -17.80 16.07 -1.52
CA GLY A 2 -17.81 14.68 -1.05
C GLY A 2 -18.10 13.58 -2.10
N LEU A 3 -18.88 13.88 -3.15
CA LEU A 3 -19.27 12.88 -4.17
C LEU A 3 -18.17 12.54 -5.19
N THR A 4 -17.18 13.42 -5.38
CA THR A 4 -16.08 13.22 -6.35
C THR A 4 -15.01 12.31 -5.75
N PHE A 5 -14.69 12.49 -4.47
CA PHE A 5 -13.67 11.71 -3.76
C PHE A 5 -14.07 10.23 -3.66
N THR A 6 -15.33 9.93 -3.29
CA THR A 6 -15.81 8.55 -3.21
C THR A 6 -15.74 7.82 -4.56
N LYS A 7 -16.07 8.49 -5.67
CA LYS A 7 -16.01 7.89 -7.02
C LYS A 7 -14.59 7.65 -7.53
N LEU A 8 -13.65 8.50 -7.13
CA LEU A 8 -12.26 8.39 -7.52
C LEU A 8 -11.54 7.34 -6.66
N PHE A 9 -11.78 7.36 -5.35
CA PHE A 9 -11.31 6.35 -4.42
C PHE A 9 -11.86 4.96 -4.78
N SER A 10 -13.16 4.86 -5.08
CA SER A 10 -13.72 3.60 -5.55
C SER A 10 -13.06 3.15 -6.85
N ARG A 11 -12.76 4.03 -7.81
CA ARG A 11 -12.01 3.62 -9.03
C ARG A 11 -10.58 3.13 -8.76
N LEU A 12 -9.86 3.77 -7.85
CA LEU A 12 -8.49 3.35 -7.49
C LEU A 12 -8.45 1.99 -6.79
N PHE A 13 -9.47 1.68 -5.97
CA PHE A 13 -9.52 0.45 -5.16
C PHE A 13 -10.50 -0.62 -5.70
N ALA A 14 -11.35 -0.33 -6.69
CA ALA A 14 -12.37 -1.28 -7.20
C ALA A 14 -11.83 -2.32 -8.18
N LYS A 15 -10.55 -2.27 -8.57
CA LYS A 15 -9.98 -3.26 -9.51
C LYS A 15 -9.17 -4.37 -8.84
N LYS A 16 -8.86 -4.28 -7.55
CA LYS A 16 -7.99 -5.26 -6.87
C LYS A 16 -8.30 -5.30 -5.38
N GLU A 17 -8.55 -6.49 -4.83
CA GLU A 17 -8.58 -6.66 -3.37
C GLU A 17 -7.19 -6.38 -2.81
N MET A 18 -7.09 -5.41 -1.91
CA MET A 18 -5.84 -5.00 -1.27
C MET A 18 -5.94 -5.16 0.24
N ARG A 19 -4.94 -5.81 0.83
CA ARG A 19 -4.81 -5.89 2.29
C ARG A 19 -3.88 -4.79 2.80
N ILE A 20 -4.48 -3.75 3.37
CA ILE A 20 -3.78 -2.58 3.92
C ILE A 20 -3.97 -2.53 5.43
N LEU A 21 -2.87 -2.35 6.15
CA LEU A 21 -2.85 -2.13 7.58
C LEU A 21 -2.55 -0.66 7.88
N MET A 22 -3.43 0.03 8.62
CA MET A 22 -3.21 1.41 9.06
C MET A 22 -2.94 1.47 10.56
N VAL A 23 -1.78 2.00 10.94
CA VAL A 23 -1.28 2.06 12.32
C VAL A 23 -0.56 3.38 12.60
N GLY A 24 -0.11 3.56 13.85
CA GLY A 24 0.46 4.81 14.36
C GLY A 24 0.08 5.01 15.83
N LEU A 25 0.70 5.96 16.51
CA LEU A 25 0.38 6.26 17.91
C LEU A 25 -1.06 6.74 18.09
N ASP A 26 -1.57 6.67 19.33
CA ASP A 26 -2.85 7.27 19.69
C ASP A 26 -2.87 8.77 19.35
N ALA A 27 -4.06 9.28 19.04
CA ALA A 27 -4.28 10.65 18.59
C ALA A 27 -3.57 11.07 17.27
N ALA A 28 -2.80 10.20 16.60
CA ALA A 28 -2.14 10.52 15.33
C ALA A 28 -3.11 10.83 14.18
N GLY A 29 -4.38 10.42 14.28
CA GLY A 29 -5.44 10.76 13.32
C GLY A 29 -5.93 9.62 12.42
N LYS A 30 -5.54 8.36 12.71
CA LYS A 30 -5.99 7.16 11.99
C LYS A 30 -7.51 7.09 11.81
N THR A 31 -8.26 7.28 12.90
CA THR A 31 -9.73 7.24 12.89
C THR A 31 -10.33 8.35 12.03
N THR A 32 -9.75 9.56 12.09
CA THR A 32 -10.18 10.69 11.26
C THR A 32 -9.97 10.40 9.78
N ILE A 33 -8.79 9.87 9.40
CA ILE A 33 -8.51 9.44 8.03
C ILE A 33 -9.53 8.39 7.61
N LEU A 34 -9.77 7.38 8.44
CA LEU A 34 -10.73 6.33 8.14
C LEU A 34 -12.14 6.88 7.91
N TYR A 35 -12.64 7.81 8.72
CA TYR A 35 -13.92 8.48 8.47
C TYR A 35 -13.92 9.28 7.17
N LYS A 36 -12.81 9.93 6.84
CA LYS A 36 -12.67 10.70 5.60
C LYS A 36 -12.72 9.81 4.35
N LEU A 37 -12.16 8.61 4.44
CA LEU A 37 -12.21 7.61 3.36
C LEU A 37 -13.58 6.91 3.26
N LYS A 38 -14.27 6.72 4.38
CA LYS A 38 -15.55 5.99 4.51
C LYS A 38 -16.80 6.78 4.14
N LEU A 39 -16.78 7.58 3.09
CA LEU A 39 -18.03 8.15 2.55
C LEU A 39 -18.85 7.07 1.80
N GLY A 40 -19.25 5.98 2.48
CA GLY A 40 -20.19 4.97 1.97
C GLY A 40 -20.34 3.67 2.77
N GLU A 41 -19.30 3.07 3.35
CA GLU A 41 -19.38 1.71 3.91
C GLU A 41 -18.69 1.54 5.28
N ILE A 42 -19.31 0.72 6.12
CA ILE A 42 -18.86 0.39 7.48
C ILE A 42 -17.62 -0.50 7.38
N VAL A 43 -16.41 0.07 7.38
CA VAL A 43 -15.22 -0.73 7.73
C VAL A 43 -15.26 -0.98 9.23
N THR A 44 -15.12 -2.22 9.64
CA THR A 44 -14.95 -2.59 11.04
C THR A 44 -13.74 -1.85 11.61
N THR A 45 -13.99 -0.81 12.42
CA THR A 45 -12.95 -0.24 13.27
C THR A 45 -12.64 -1.31 14.31
N ILE A 46 -11.52 -2.00 14.19
CA ILE A 46 -11.10 -2.91 15.24
C ILE A 46 -10.59 -2.02 16.37
N PRO A 47 -11.31 -1.94 17.51
CA PRO A 47 -10.95 -1.05 18.60
C PRO A 47 -9.61 -1.52 19.20
N THR A 48 -8.80 -0.56 19.61
CA THR A 48 -7.45 -0.67 20.18
C THR A 48 -7.01 -2.10 20.46
N ILE A 49 -6.46 -2.73 19.42
CA ILE A 49 -5.98 -4.10 19.49
C ILE A 49 -4.79 -4.09 20.44
N ILE A 50 -4.88 -4.85 21.53
CA ILE A 50 -3.77 -5.04 22.45
C ILE A 50 -2.59 -5.60 21.63
N ARG A 51 -1.40 -5.03 21.82
CA ARG A 51 -0.16 -5.33 21.06
C ARG A 51 0.07 -6.82 20.69
N PRO A 52 -0.24 -7.81 21.54
CA PRO A 52 -0.08 -9.24 21.20
C PRO A 52 -0.92 -9.72 20.01
N LEU A 53 -2.08 -9.10 19.77
CA LEU A 53 -3.00 -9.51 18.71
C LEU A 53 -2.63 -8.90 17.34
N TRP A 54 -1.66 -7.99 17.27
CA TRP A 54 -1.26 -7.32 16.02
C TRP A 54 -0.79 -8.31 14.95
N ARG A 55 -0.14 -9.40 15.36
CA ARG A 55 0.39 -10.43 14.46
C ARG A 55 -0.67 -11.07 13.57
N HIS A 56 -1.91 -11.19 14.07
CA HIS A 56 -3.03 -11.72 13.28
C HIS A 56 -3.38 -10.83 12.07
N TYR A 57 -3.04 -9.54 12.11
CA TYR A 57 -3.32 -8.58 11.04
C TYR A 57 -2.16 -8.41 10.07
N PHE A 58 -0.96 -8.89 10.41
CA PHE A 58 0.22 -8.74 9.54
C PHE A 58 0.17 -9.68 8.34
N GLN A 59 -0.43 -10.85 8.50
CA GLN A 59 -0.51 -11.86 7.46
C GLN A 59 -1.14 -11.30 6.18
N ASN A 60 -0.42 -11.47 5.07
CA ASN A 60 -0.81 -11.02 3.74
C ASN A 60 -1.03 -9.50 3.62
N THR A 61 -0.52 -8.68 4.54
CA THR A 61 -0.54 -7.22 4.41
C THR A 61 0.37 -6.80 3.26
N GLN A 62 -0.21 -6.16 2.25
CA GLN A 62 0.50 -5.67 1.06
C GLN A 62 0.97 -4.22 1.24
N GLY A 63 0.23 -3.44 2.03
CA GLY A 63 0.53 -2.04 2.33
C GLY A 63 0.42 -1.72 3.80
N LEU A 64 1.39 -0.99 4.32
CA LEU A 64 1.38 -0.45 5.68
C LEU A 64 1.23 1.08 5.58
N ILE A 65 0.17 1.63 6.14
CA ILE A 65 0.00 3.07 6.34
C ILE A 65 0.38 3.40 7.78
N PHE A 66 1.46 4.15 7.96
CA PHE A 66 1.91 4.64 9.27
C PHE A 66 1.56 6.12 9.44
N VAL A 67 0.67 6.43 10.38
CA VAL A 67 0.19 7.80 10.62
C VAL A 67 0.95 8.43 11.77
N VAL A 68 1.53 9.60 11.52
CA VAL A 68 2.34 10.35 12.48
C VAL A 68 1.64 11.67 12.79
N ASP A 69 1.54 12.01 14.07
CA ASP A 69 1.19 13.36 14.47
C ASP A 69 2.39 14.29 14.26
N SER A 70 2.32 15.16 13.26
CA SER A 70 3.42 16.09 12.95
C SER A 70 3.60 17.17 14.01
N ASN A 71 2.58 17.43 14.83
CA ASN A 71 2.64 18.44 15.88
C ASN A 71 3.15 17.87 17.22
N ASP A 72 3.21 16.55 17.35
CA ASP A 72 3.68 15.87 18.55
C ASP A 72 5.19 15.58 18.46
N ARG A 73 5.97 16.61 18.76
CA ARG A 73 7.44 16.55 18.70
C ARG A 73 8.06 15.65 19.77
N ASP A 74 7.35 15.39 20.86
CA ASP A 74 7.83 14.61 22.00
C ASP A 74 7.68 13.10 21.75
N ARG A 75 6.56 12.67 21.14
CA ARG A 75 6.28 11.25 20.90
C ARG A 75 6.77 10.71 19.55
N VAL A 76 7.39 11.53 18.71
CA VAL A 76 7.92 11.08 17.41
C VAL A 76 9.01 10.00 17.56
N VAL A 77 9.77 10.01 18.66
CA VAL A 77 10.76 8.98 18.97
C VAL A 77 10.07 7.65 19.30
N GLU A 78 8.99 7.69 20.07
CA GLU A 78 8.15 6.51 20.33
C GLU A 78 7.55 5.98 19.03
N ALA A 79 7.07 6.88 18.15
CA ALA A 79 6.51 6.50 16.86
C ALA A 79 7.56 5.80 15.96
N ARG A 80 8.81 6.28 15.96
CA ARG A 80 9.93 5.61 15.30
C ARG A 80 10.11 4.19 15.84
N ASP A 81 10.20 4.05 17.16
CA ASP A 81 10.48 2.75 17.76
C ASP A 81 9.34 1.74 17.50
N GLU A 82 8.08 2.19 17.49
CA GLU A 82 6.94 1.39 17.05
C GLU A 82 7.03 0.98 15.58
N LEU A 83 7.31 1.93 14.68
CA LEU A 83 7.44 1.66 13.26
C LEU A 83 8.52 0.61 13.00
N HIS A 84 9.74 0.83 13.51
CA HIS A 84 10.86 -0.10 13.31
C HIS A 84 10.58 -1.48 13.91
N ARG A 85 9.90 -1.54 15.07
CA ARG A 85 9.46 -2.82 15.66
C ARG A 85 8.53 -3.57 14.72
N MET A 86 7.54 -2.90 14.14
CA MET A 86 6.63 -3.52 13.17
C MET A 86 7.34 -3.96 11.89
N LEU A 87 8.25 -3.13 11.37
CA LEU A 87 8.99 -3.42 10.14
C LEU A 87 9.97 -4.61 10.29
N ASN A 88 10.29 -5.00 11.52
CA ASN A 88 11.10 -6.19 11.84
C ASN A 88 10.29 -7.50 11.86
N GLU A 89 8.96 -7.45 11.77
CA GLU A 89 8.14 -8.68 11.70
C GLU A 89 8.15 -9.23 10.27
N ASP A 90 8.43 -10.53 10.13
CA ASP A 90 8.64 -11.20 8.85
C ASP A 90 7.43 -11.08 7.92
N GLU A 91 6.22 -11.14 8.48
CA GLU A 91 4.96 -11.02 7.74
C GLU A 91 4.80 -9.65 7.06
N LEU A 92 5.51 -8.62 7.55
CA LEU A 92 5.50 -7.27 6.99
C LEU A 92 6.70 -7.00 6.08
N ARG A 93 7.63 -7.94 5.87
CA ARG A 93 8.88 -7.72 5.13
C ARG A 93 8.65 -7.07 3.76
N ASP A 94 7.66 -7.56 3.04
CA ASP A 94 7.38 -7.14 1.66
C ASP A 94 6.27 -6.07 1.59
N ALA A 95 5.73 -5.60 2.70
CA ALA A 95 4.69 -4.56 2.67
C ALA A 95 5.25 -3.20 2.17
N VAL A 96 4.53 -2.53 1.26
CA VAL A 96 4.86 -1.16 0.84
C VAL A 96 4.51 -0.20 1.98
N LEU A 97 5.41 0.71 2.36
CA LEU A 97 5.19 1.64 3.47
C LEU A 97 4.75 3.03 2.97
N LEU A 98 3.57 3.47 3.35
CA LEU A 98 3.15 4.87 3.24
C LEU A 98 3.18 5.52 4.63
N VAL A 99 3.88 6.63 4.77
CA VAL A 99 3.86 7.44 5.99
C VAL A 99 2.98 8.67 5.75
N PHE A 100 1.94 8.85 6.55
CA PHE A 100 1.21 10.11 6.60
C PHE A 100 1.80 11.01 7.68
N ALA A 101 2.45 12.09 7.26
CA ALA A 101 2.82 13.22 8.11
C ALA A 101 1.55 14.05 8.34
N ASN A 102 0.74 13.65 9.32
CA ASN A 102 -0.60 14.19 9.53
C ASN A 102 -0.60 15.43 10.44
N LYS A 103 -1.68 16.22 10.39
CA LYS A 103 -1.86 17.48 11.15
C LYS A 103 -0.97 18.62 10.69
N GLN A 104 -0.68 18.68 9.38
CA GLN A 104 0.10 19.76 8.77
C GLN A 104 -0.60 21.13 8.85
N ASP A 105 -1.88 21.17 9.20
CA ASP A 105 -2.66 22.37 9.48
C ASP A 105 -2.28 23.06 10.81
N LEU A 106 -1.60 22.35 11.72
CA LEU A 106 -1.28 22.88 13.04
C LEU A 106 0.01 23.73 13.04
N PRO A 107 0.05 24.80 13.87
CA PRO A 107 1.25 25.60 14.02
C PRO A 107 2.36 24.76 14.66
N ASN A 108 3.58 24.82 14.09
CA ASN A 108 4.76 24.05 14.49
C ASN A 108 4.78 22.57 14.07
N ALA A 109 3.87 22.14 13.20
CA ALA A 109 3.93 20.81 12.59
C ALA A 109 5.30 20.57 11.92
N MET A 110 5.92 19.45 12.24
CA MET A 110 7.12 18.95 11.57
C MET A 110 6.79 18.72 10.10
N ASN A 111 7.63 19.23 9.19
CA ASN A 111 7.44 18.95 7.77
C ASN A 111 7.85 17.51 7.42
N ALA A 112 7.56 17.07 6.20
CA ALA A 112 7.87 15.70 5.75
C ALA A 112 9.37 15.36 5.85
N ALA A 113 10.27 16.30 5.58
CA ALA A 113 11.71 16.06 5.68
C ALA A 113 12.14 15.81 7.14
N GLU A 114 11.67 16.64 8.08
CA GLU A 114 11.95 16.46 9.50
C GLU A 114 11.43 15.11 10.03
N ILE A 115 10.22 14.71 9.63
CA ILE A 115 9.66 13.40 10.02
C ILE A 115 10.45 12.25 9.38
N THR A 116 10.88 12.40 8.13
CA THR A 116 11.71 11.40 7.43
C THR A 116 12.99 11.12 8.21
N ASP A 117 13.66 12.18 8.68
CA ASP A 117 14.89 12.06 9.46
C ASP A 117 14.61 11.46 10.85
N LYS A 118 13.60 11.95 11.57
CA LYS A 118 13.28 11.47 12.92
C LYS A 118 12.81 10.02 12.96
N LEU A 119 12.10 9.56 11.94
CA LEU A 119 11.71 8.16 11.80
C LEU A 119 12.84 7.29 11.23
N GLY A 120 13.92 7.87 10.73
CA GLY A 120 15.02 7.15 10.10
C GLY A 120 14.62 6.42 8.83
N LEU A 121 13.69 6.97 8.02
CA LEU A 121 13.19 6.27 6.83
C LEU A 121 14.29 6.02 5.78
N ASN A 122 15.32 6.87 5.76
CA ASN A 122 16.49 6.72 4.89
C ASN A 122 17.29 5.43 5.16
N SER A 123 17.13 4.79 6.32
CA SER A 123 17.77 3.50 6.61
C SER A 123 17.04 2.32 5.96
N LEU A 124 15.79 2.49 5.52
CA LEU A 124 14.93 1.43 4.96
C LEU A 124 15.22 1.15 3.48
N ARG A 125 16.50 0.95 3.12
CA ARG A 125 16.97 0.89 1.72
C ARG A 125 16.37 -0.23 0.87
N GLN A 126 15.91 -1.31 1.49
CA GLN A 126 15.35 -2.49 0.81
C GLN A 126 13.81 -2.48 0.77
N ARG A 127 13.17 -1.39 1.20
CA ARG A 127 11.72 -1.27 1.27
C ARG A 127 11.25 -0.08 0.45
N HIS A 128 10.19 -0.28 -0.33
CA HIS A 128 9.50 0.82 -0.99
C HIS A 128 8.71 1.62 0.04
N TRP A 129 9.07 2.89 0.19
CA TRP A 129 8.37 3.80 1.08
C TRP A 129 8.12 5.17 0.46
N TYR A 130 7.11 5.86 0.95
CA TYR A 130 6.81 7.26 0.63
C TYR A 130 6.24 7.96 1.85
N ILE A 131 6.49 9.25 1.93
CA ILE A 131 5.91 10.12 2.96
C ILE A 131 5.06 11.19 2.29
N GLN A 132 3.87 11.40 2.84
CA GLN A 132 2.90 12.35 2.33
C GLN A 132 2.47 13.29 3.46
N SER A 133 2.70 14.59 3.27
CA SER A 133 2.09 15.64 4.10
C SER A 133 0.58 15.55 4.00
N THR A 134 -0.12 15.59 5.14
CA THR A 134 -1.57 15.32 5.21
C THR A 134 -2.27 16.15 6.27
N CYS A 135 -3.50 16.53 5.98
CA CYS A 135 -4.46 17.03 6.95
C CYS A 135 -5.72 16.16 6.90
N ALA A 136 -5.88 15.26 7.89
CA ALA A 136 -7.00 14.32 7.91
C ALA A 136 -8.39 15.00 7.98
N THR A 137 -8.47 16.18 8.62
CA THR A 137 -9.73 16.92 8.78
C THR A 137 -10.16 17.57 7.46
N SER A 138 -9.25 18.20 6.72
CA SER A 138 -9.53 18.79 5.40
C SER A 138 -9.62 17.71 4.32
N GLY A 139 -8.79 16.67 4.40
CA GLY A 139 -8.62 15.60 3.42
C GLY A 139 -7.43 15.80 2.48
N GLU A 140 -6.70 16.89 2.61
CA GLU A 140 -5.52 17.20 1.79
C GLU A 140 -4.42 16.15 1.99
N GLY A 141 -3.77 15.75 0.90
CA GLY A 141 -2.70 14.76 0.88
C GLY A 141 -3.17 13.30 0.95
N LEU A 142 -4.43 13.04 1.32
CA LEU A 142 -4.93 11.66 1.44
C LEU A 142 -4.96 10.96 0.08
N TYR A 143 -5.43 11.66 -0.96
CA TYR A 143 -5.56 11.09 -2.29
C TYR A 143 -4.19 10.73 -2.87
N GLU A 144 -3.25 11.67 -2.82
CA GLU A 144 -1.90 11.54 -3.36
C GLU A 144 -1.14 10.39 -2.71
N GLY A 145 -1.23 10.27 -1.38
CA GLY A 145 -0.60 9.16 -0.65
C GLY A 145 -1.21 7.81 -1.00
N LEU A 146 -2.54 7.73 -1.10
CA LEU A 146 -3.25 6.49 -1.42
C LEU A 146 -3.08 6.07 -2.88
N ASP A 147 -3.04 7.02 -3.81
CA ASP A 147 -2.75 6.78 -5.23
C ASP A 147 -1.33 6.21 -5.39
N TRP A 148 -0.34 6.83 -4.74
CA TRP A 148 1.02 6.31 -4.70
C TRP A 148 1.07 4.87 -4.13
N LEU A 149 0.39 4.62 -3.01
CA LEU A 149 0.36 3.30 -2.37
C LEU A 149 -0.27 2.25 -3.28
N SER A 150 -1.39 2.59 -3.92
CA SER A 150 -2.10 1.69 -4.85
C SER A 150 -1.21 1.29 -6.03
N ASN A 151 -0.57 2.27 -6.67
CA ASN A 151 0.33 2.04 -7.81
C ASN A 151 1.55 1.17 -7.44
N ASN A 152 2.11 1.35 -6.23
CA ASN A 152 3.28 0.58 -5.79
C ASN A 152 2.93 -0.83 -5.28
N ILE A 153 1.69 -1.07 -4.85
CA ILE A 153 1.19 -2.42 -4.58
C ILE A 153 0.79 -3.14 -5.86
N ALA A 154 0.21 -2.41 -6.84
CA ALA A 154 -0.22 -2.97 -8.12
C ALA A 154 0.96 -3.55 -8.93
N ASN A 155 2.13 -2.88 -8.89
CA ASN A 155 3.36 -3.31 -9.54
C ASN A 155 4.01 -4.58 -8.97
N LYS A 156 3.42 -5.22 -7.95
CA LYS A 156 3.84 -6.54 -7.44
C LYS A 156 3.21 -7.74 -8.18
N SER A 157 2.72 -7.56 -9.41
CA SER A 157 2.31 -8.69 -10.26
C SER A 157 3.52 -9.42 -10.87
N TRP A 158 3.94 -10.49 -10.19
CA TRP A 158 4.66 -11.70 -10.62
C TRP A 158 6.07 -11.56 -11.24
N PHE A 159 7.09 -12.05 -10.51
CA PHE A 159 8.06 -12.96 -11.09
C PHE A 159 7.67 -14.39 -10.69
N SER A 160 7.32 -15.20 -11.69
CA SER A 160 7.21 -16.65 -11.58
C SER A 160 8.60 -17.27 -11.69
N PHE A 161 8.90 -18.24 -10.83
CA PHE A 161 9.60 -19.47 -11.22
C PHE A 161 8.82 -20.62 -10.53
N ALA A 162 8.31 -21.64 -11.22
CA ALA A 162 8.90 -22.33 -12.35
C ALA A 162 7.96 -22.56 -13.55
N GLY A 163 8.47 -22.27 -14.75
CA GLY A 163 8.31 -23.21 -15.88
C GLY A 163 7.23 -22.95 -16.94
N PHE A 164 6.45 -21.86 -16.91
CA PHE A 164 5.48 -21.58 -17.98
C PHE A 164 5.38 -20.08 -18.24
N ASN A 165 5.61 -19.65 -19.50
CA ASN A 165 5.26 -18.30 -19.93
C ASN A 165 3.75 -18.23 -20.08
N VAL A 166 3.11 -17.51 -19.16
CA VAL A 166 1.69 -17.17 -19.23
C VAL A 166 1.60 -15.72 -19.68
N GLU A 167 1.18 -15.50 -20.92
CA GLU A 167 0.83 -14.15 -21.37
C GLU A 167 -0.66 -13.92 -21.11
N THR A 168 -0.95 -12.96 -20.23
CA THR A 168 -2.32 -12.55 -19.93
C THR A 168 -2.69 -11.40 -20.86
N VAL A 169 -3.70 -11.62 -21.71
CA VAL A 169 -4.26 -10.57 -22.57
C VAL A 169 -5.60 -10.12 -21.97
N GLU A 170 -5.70 -8.83 -21.67
CA GLU A 170 -6.93 -8.22 -21.17
C GLU A 170 -7.74 -7.60 -22.31
N TYR A 171 -9.04 -7.94 -22.39
CA TYR A 171 -9.98 -7.25 -23.27
C TYR A 171 -11.24 -6.84 -22.49
N LYS A 172 -11.40 -5.52 -22.33
CA LYS A 172 -12.46 -4.89 -21.52
C LYS A 172 -12.42 -5.34 -20.06
N ASN A 173 -13.52 -5.91 -19.53
CA ASN A 173 -13.70 -6.23 -18.12
C ASN A 173 -13.48 -7.74 -17.85
N ILE A 174 -12.88 -8.45 -18.81
CA ILE A 174 -12.71 -9.90 -18.76
C ILE A 174 -11.22 -10.19 -19.01
N SER A 175 -10.61 -10.92 -18.08
CA SER A 175 -9.26 -11.43 -18.20
C SER A 175 -9.32 -12.87 -18.72
N PHE A 176 -8.71 -13.13 -19.87
CA PHE A 176 -8.56 -14.49 -20.39
C PHE A 176 -7.20 -15.03 -19.93
N THR A 177 -7.21 -16.18 -19.25
CA THR A 177 -5.99 -16.97 -19.03
C THR A 177 -5.93 -17.99 -20.15
N VAL A 178 -5.14 -17.69 -21.18
CA VAL A 178 -4.93 -18.60 -22.31
C VAL A 178 -3.77 -19.52 -21.96
N TRP A 179 -4.03 -20.82 -21.94
CA TRP A 179 -3.01 -21.86 -21.85
C TRP A 179 -2.70 -22.32 -23.27
N ASP A 180 -1.49 -22.09 -23.76
CA ASP A 180 -1.04 -22.81 -24.95
C ASP A 180 -0.60 -24.21 -24.50
N VAL A 181 -1.43 -25.21 -24.79
CA VAL A 181 -1.06 -26.63 -24.65
C VAL A 181 -0.73 -27.10 -26.07
N GLY A 182 0.52 -26.89 -26.48
CA GLY A 182 1.02 -27.24 -27.81
C GLY A 182 2.38 -27.93 -27.71
N GLY A 183 2.46 -29.15 -28.22
CA GLY A 183 3.54 -30.10 -27.98
C GLY A 183 4.88 -29.75 -28.62
N GLN A 184 5.93 -30.44 -28.16
CA GLN A 184 7.15 -30.56 -28.94
C GLN A 184 6.80 -31.26 -30.25
N ASP A 185 6.92 -30.55 -31.37
CA ASP A 185 7.30 -31.16 -32.63
C ASP A 185 8.22 -30.21 -33.40
N LYS A 186 9.41 -30.74 -33.69
CA LYS A 186 10.39 -30.11 -34.58
C LYS A 186 9.79 -30.06 -35.99
N VAL A 187 9.50 -28.87 -36.49
CA VAL A 187 9.29 -28.67 -37.92
C VAL A 187 10.61 -28.23 -38.53
N GLU A 188 11.39 -29.23 -38.97
CA GLU A 188 12.52 -29.05 -39.87
C GLU A 188 11.96 -28.68 -41.25
N THR A 189 12.29 -27.49 -41.74
CA THR A 189 11.94 -27.05 -43.08
C THR A 189 12.84 -27.79 -44.08
N ARG A 190 12.29 -28.78 -44.81
CA ARG A 190 12.86 -29.25 -46.09
C ARG A 190 11.90 -28.92 -47.21
N PHE A 191 12.35 -28.04 -48.09
CA PHE A 191 11.78 -27.80 -49.41
C PHE A 191 12.28 -28.86 -50.42
N GLY A 192 11.37 -29.33 -51.28
CA GLY A 192 11.65 -29.99 -52.57
C GLY A 192 11.95 -31.50 -52.48
N SER A 193 11.39 -32.39 -53.29
CA SER A 193 10.70 -32.24 -54.58
C SER A 193 9.90 -33.50 -54.89
N GLU A 194 8.71 -33.34 -55.48
CA GLU A 194 8.02 -34.38 -56.26
C GLU A 194 8.85 -34.73 -57.50
N ILE A 195 9.05 -36.04 -57.73
CA ILE A 195 8.73 -36.87 -58.92
C ILE A 195 9.49 -38.19 -58.76
#